data_AF-A0A7C1C8G4-F1
#
_entry.id   AF-A0A7C1C8G4-F1
#
_cell.length_a   1.000
_cell.length_b   1.000
_cell.length_c   1.000
_cell.angle_alpha   90.00
_cell.angle_beta   90.00
_cell.angle_gamma   90.00
#
_symmetry.space_group_name_H-M   'P 1'
#
loop_
_entity.id
_entity.type
_entity.pdbx_description
1 polymer ?
#
loop_
_entity_poly.entity_id
_entity_poly.type
_entity_poly.pdbx_seq_one_letter_code
_entity_poly.pdbx_strand_id
1 'polypeptide(L)'
;MIKSRRKIGMPLNRYIHLAGFLFLALSMLFINSCGGGGAGGSSDPTGNSPGVPHTLLLYPDKTIAQTGTYVELHAKLMDGNGNPIPGETVNFTNKSVVGTLYAASTTPATTAVTDGKGVATILIRSTTQGF
;
A
#
# COMPACT_ATOMS: atom_id res chain seq x y z
N MET A 1 36.76 -58.78 56.24
CA MET A 1 36.38 -58.09 57.50
C MET A 1 35.33 -57.03 57.17
N ILE A 2 34.08 -57.24 57.57
CA ILE A 2 32.91 -56.40 57.24
C ILE A 2 32.89 -55.17 58.16
N LYS A 3 32.74 -53.96 57.63
CA LYS A 3 32.57 -52.75 58.47
C LYS A 3 31.31 -51.96 58.09
N SER A 4 30.24 -52.27 58.82
CA SER A 4 29.24 -51.37 59.42
C SER A 4 28.80 -50.12 58.63
N ARG A 5 27.58 -50.15 58.05
CA ARG A 5 26.88 -48.93 57.60
C ARG A 5 26.32 -48.17 58.81
N ARG A 6 26.86 -46.98 59.11
CA ARG A 6 26.20 -46.02 60.00
C ARG A 6 25.34 -45.08 59.16
N LYS A 7 24.01 -45.12 59.37
CA LYS A 7 23.07 -44.08 58.95
C LYS A 7 23.49 -42.78 59.63
N ILE A 8 23.83 -41.77 58.83
CA ILE A 8 24.11 -40.42 59.32
C ILE A 8 22.83 -39.61 59.12
N GLY A 9 22.03 -39.48 60.18
CA GLY A 9 20.99 -38.46 60.24
C GLY A 9 21.67 -37.10 60.30
N MET A 10 21.45 -36.25 59.31
CA MET A 10 21.98 -34.88 59.31
C MET A 10 21.04 -33.96 60.10
N PRO A 11 21.58 -33.00 60.88
CA PRO A 11 20.78 -32.12 61.72
C PRO A 11 19.92 -31.17 60.88
N LEU A 12 18.65 -31.01 61.27
CA LEU A 12 17.60 -30.23 60.61
C LEU A 12 18.02 -28.79 60.24
N ASN A 13 18.96 -28.21 60.99
CA ASN A 13 19.46 -26.85 60.80
C ASN A 13 20.27 -26.63 59.50
N ARG A 14 20.75 -27.70 58.84
CA ARG A 14 21.45 -27.60 57.54
C ARG A 14 20.51 -27.48 56.34
N TYR A 15 19.25 -27.85 56.48
CA TYR A 15 18.26 -27.72 55.40
C TYR A 15 17.78 -26.27 55.20
N ILE A 16 17.74 -25.47 56.27
CA ILE A 16 17.23 -24.09 56.22
C ILE A 16 18.17 -23.19 55.38
N HIS A 17 19.49 -23.38 55.51
CA HIS A 17 20.46 -22.67 54.69
C HIS A 17 20.48 -23.15 53.23
N LEU A 18 20.30 -24.46 52.99
CA LEU A 18 20.27 -25.03 51.64
C LEU A 18 18.98 -24.64 50.88
N ALA A 19 17.83 -24.61 51.57
CA ALA A 19 16.54 -24.20 51.01
C ALA A 19 16.50 -22.69 50.71
N GLY A 20 17.08 -21.84 51.57
CA GLY A 20 17.17 -20.39 51.32
C GLY A 20 18.05 -20.04 50.11
N PHE A 21 19.16 -20.76 49.91
CA PHE A 21 20.05 -20.55 48.76
C PHE A 21 19.41 -21.03 47.44
N LEU A 22 18.64 -22.12 47.48
CA LEU A 22 17.91 -22.64 46.31
C LEU A 22 16.72 -21.74 45.91
N PHE A 23 16.06 -21.08 46.87
CA PHE A 23 14.98 -20.13 46.60
C PHE A 23 15.49 -18.79 46.03
N LEU A 24 16.66 -18.33 46.48
CA LEU A 24 17.30 -17.12 45.95
C LEU A 24 17.83 -17.33 44.52
N ALA A 25 18.37 -18.52 44.21
CA ALA A 25 18.85 -18.86 42.88
C ALA A 25 17.71 -19.02 41.84
N LEU A 26 16.53 -19.49 42.26
CA LEU A 26 15.37 -19.66 41.37
C LEU A 26 14.69 -18.33 41.02
N SER A 27 14.88 -17.28 41.84
CA SER A 27 14.35 -15.94 41.59
C SER A 27 15.16 -15.12 40.56
N MET A 28 16.42 -15.47 40.31
CA MET A 28 17.27 -14.81 39.29
C MET A 28 17.08 -15.34 37.86
N LEU A 29 16.22 -16.35 37.66
CA LEU A 29 15.88 -16.87 36.33
C LEU A 29 14.68 -16.17 35.66
N PHE A 30 14.09 -15.14 36.29
CA PHE A 30 12.85 -14.50 35.78
C PHE A 30 12.96 -13.03 35.35
N ILE A 31 14.16 -12.45 35.29
CA ILE A 31 14.35 -11.07 34.81
C ILE A 31 15.68 -10.99 34.08
N ASN A 32 15.65 -11.18 32.76
CA ASN A 32 16.59 -10.67 31.74
C ASN A 32 16.58 -11.50 30.44
N SER A 33 15.41 -11.96 29.98
CA SER A 33 15.25 -12.22 28.54
C SER A 33 14.28 -11.20 27.97
N CYS A 34 14.83 -9.97 27.85
CA CYS A 34 14.30 -8.90 27.03
C CYS A 34 13.96 -9.45 25.65
N GLY A 35 12.69 -9.36 25.27
CA GLY A 35 12.21 -9.73 23.95
C GLY A 35 12.92 -8.90 22.89
N GLY A 36 13.82 -9.53 22.13
CA GLY A 36 14.44 -8.97 20.94
C GLY A 36 13.44 -8.91 19.81
N GLY A 37 12.58 -7.90 19.81
CA GLY A 37 11.79 -7.50 18.64
C GLY A 37 12.74 -6.92 17.60
N GLY A 38 13.16 -7.74 16.65
CA GLY A 38 13.82 -7.24 15.44
C GLY A 38 12.85 -6.31 14.71
N ALA A 39 13.20 -5.04 14.61
CA ALA A 39 12.59 -4.18 13.61
C ALA A 39 13.06 -4.71 12.26
N GLY A 40 12.27 -5.61 11.66
CA GLY A 40 12.31 -5.80 10.23
C GLY A 40 11.98 -4.45 9.64
N GLY A 41 13.01 -3.72 9.20
CA GLY A 41 12.81 -2.70 8.18
C GLY A 41 12.28 -3.46 6.99
N SER A 42 10.95 -3.55 6.85
CA SER A 42 10.37 -3.72 5.54
C SER A 42 10.92 -2.54 4.75
N SER A 43 11.94 -2.78 3.94
CA SER A 43 12.07 -2.02 2.72
C SER A 43 10.83 -2.40 1.90
N ASP A 44 9.68 -1.85 2.30
CA ASP A 44 8.58 -1.66 1.39
C ASP A 44 9.25 -1.04 0.16
N PRO A 45 9.11 -1.63 -1.04
CA PRO A 45 9.75 -1.09 -2.22
C PRO A 45 9.34 0.38 -2.26
N THR A 46 10.32 1.27 -2.14
CA THR A 46 10.06 2.69 -2.17
C THR A 46 9.40 2.94 -3.51
N GLY A 47 8.11 3.32 -3.50
CA GLY A 47 7.36 3.73 -4.68
C GLY A 47 7.91 5.07 -5.19
N ASN A 48 9.21 5.13 -5.47
CA ASN A 48 9.93 6.37 -5.60
C ASN A 48 10.12 6.67 -7.08
N SER A 49 9.05 7.17 -7.69
CA SER A 49 9.16 8.04 -8.85
C SER A 49 8.16 9.19 -8.72
N PRO A 50 8.33 10.09 -7.71
CA PRO A 50 7.48 11.25 -7.56
C PRO A 50 7.51 12.11 -8.82
N GLY A 51 6.35 12.55 -9.29
CA GLY A 51 6.23 13.38 -10.50
C GLY A 51 6.46 12.66 -11.83
N VAL A 52 6.70 11.34 -11.84
CA VAL A 52 6.76 10.55 -13.08
C VAL A 52 5.43 9.86 -13.29
N PRO A 53 4.83 9.92 -14.49
CA PRO A 53 3.61 9.18 -14.82
C PRO A 53 3.73 7.70 -14.49
N HIS A 54 2.81 7.20 -13.65
CA HIS A 54 2.76 5.79 -13.28
C HIS A 54 1.38 5.19 -13.54
N THR A 55 0.31 5.92 -13.19
CA THR A 55 -1.06 5.42 -13.25
C THR A 55 -1.93 6.34 -14.10
N LEU A 56 -2.69 5.75 -15.02
CA LEU A 56 -3.70 6.44 -15.83
C LEU A 56 -5.06 5.77 -15.64
N LEU A 57 -6.04 6.51 -15.11
CA LEU A 57 -7.42 6.06 -14.94
C LEU A 57 -8.34 6.81 -15.88
N LEU A 58 -9.08 6.10 -16.74
CA LEU A 58 -10.02 6.68 -17.68
C LEU A 58 -11.46 6.40 -17.22
N TYR A 59 -12.28 7.45 -17.12
CA TYR A 59 -13.69 7.34 -16.76
C TYR A 59 -14.56 8.27 -17.60
N PRO A 60 -15.69 7.77 -18.16
CA PRO A 60 -16.68 8.60 -18.80
C PRO A 60 -17.67 9.20 -17.78
N ASP A 61 -18.26 10.36 -18.08
CA ASP A 61 -19.39 10.92 -17.32
C ASP A 61 -20.68 10.10 -17.52
N LYS A 62 -20.83 9.49 -18.70
CA LYS A 62 -21.98 8.69 -19.11
C LYS A 62 -21.53 7.45 -19.87
N THR A 63 -22.24 6.35 -19.65
CA THR A 63 -22.02 5.08 -20.36
C THR A 63 -22.89 4.92 -21.60
N ILE A 64 -23.88 5.79 -21.80
CA ILE A 64 -24.77 5.82 -22.98
C ILE A 64 -24.86 7.27 -23.46
N ALA A 65 -24.62 7.50 -24.75
CA ALA A 65 -24.71 8.82 -25.35
C ALA A 65 -26.04 8.98 -26.10
N GLN A 66 -26.63 10.16 -26.04
CA GLN A 66 -27.71 10.49 -26.97
C GLN A 66 -27.09 10.91 -28.31
N THR A 67 -27.74 10.53 -29.41
CA THR A 67 -27.28 10.92 -30.76
C THR A 67 -27.06 12.42 -30.85
N GLY A 68 -25.86 12.82 -31.26
CA GLY A 68 -25.46 14.21 -31.42
C GLY A 68 -25.11 14.94 -30.13
N THR A 69 -25.07 14.27 -28.97
CA THR A 69 -24.64 14.87 -27.70
C THR A 69 -23.19 14.54 -27.37
N TYR A 70 -22.59 15.34 -26.49
CA TYR A 70 -21.24 15.10 -25.99
C TYR A 70 -21.28 14.27 -24.70
N VAL A 71 -20.31 13.36 -24.59
CA VAL A 71 -19.92 12.63 -23.38
C VAL A 71 -18.53 13.09 -22.99
N GLU A 72 -18.32 13.41 -21.73
CA GLU A 72 -17.02 13.80 -21.21
C GLU A 72 -16.23 12.55 -20.79
N LEU A 73 -14.97 12.48 -21.21
CA LEU A 73 -14.03 11.46 -20.79
C LEU A 73 -12.93 12.15 -20.00
N HIS A 74 -12.67 11.65 -18.80
CA HIS A 74 -11.65 12.17 -17.91
C HIS A 74 -10.56 11.13 -17.73
N ALA A 75 -9.33 11.51 -18.01
CA ALA A 75 -8.15 10.72 -17.73
C ALA A 75 -7.40 11.33 -16.53
N LYS A 76 -7.35 10.61 -15.42
CA LYS A 76 -6.59 11.02 -14.22
C LYS A 76 -5.20 10.38 -14.25
N LEU A 77 -4.17 11.22 -14.26
CA LEU A 77 -2.77 10.85 -14.24
C LEU A 77 -2.18 11.05 -12.83
N MET A 78 -1.54 10.01 -12.32
CA MET A 78 -0.89 10.02 -11.01
C MET A 78 0.52 9.41 -11.06
N ASP A 79 1.37 9.85 -10.15
CA ASP A 79 2.70 9.27 -9.91
C ASP A 79 2.63 7.97 -9.08
N GLY A 80 3.79 7.35 -8.84
CA GLY A 80 3.90 6.11 -8.05
C GLY A 80 3.46 6.25 -6.58
N ASN A 81 3.33 7.46 -6.07
CA ASN A 81 2.85 7.77 -4.72
C ASN A 81 1.35 8.14 -4.68
N GLY A 82 0.68 8.15 -5.84
CA GLY A 82 -0.71 8.56 -5.97
C GLY A 82 -0.93 10.08 -6.02
N ASN A 83 0.14 10.87 -6.17
CA ASN A 83 0.00 12.32 -6.37
C ASN A 83 -0.43 12.62 -7.81
N PRO A 84 -1.34 13.59 -8.02
CA PRO A 84 -1.71 14.02 -9.36
C PRO A 84 -0.54 14.70 -10.08
N ILE A 85 -0.41 14.46 -11.39
CA ILE A 85 0.61 15.11 -12.23
C ILE A 85 -0.07 16.12 -13.17
N PRO A 86 0.10 17.45 -12.96
CA PRO A 86 -0.44 18.48 -13.82
C PRO A 86 0.47 18.79 -15.02
N GLY A 87 -0.09 19.42 -16.06
CA GLY A 87 0.68 19.91 -17.22
C GLY A 87 1.13 18.84 -18.23
N GLU A 88 0.81 17.57 -18.01
CA GLU A 88 1.16 16.48 -18.91
C GLU A 88 0.17 16.31 -20.05
N THR A 89 0.68 15.92 -21.22
CA THR A 89 -0.16 15.69 -22.40
C THR A 89 -0.61 14.23 -22.45
N VAL A 90 -1.93 14.02 -22.37
CA VAL A 90 -2.56 12.71 -22.53
C VAL A 90 -3.07 12.57 -23.96
N ASN A 91 -2.66 11.48 -24.63
CA ASN A 91 -3.15 11.10 -25.95
C ASN A 91 -4.36 10.18 -25.83
N PHE A 92 -5.45 10.53 -26.50
CA PHE A 92 -6.69 9.77 -26.57
C PHE A 92 -6.83 9.17 -27.96
N THR A 93 -7.20 7.89 -28.01
CA THR A 93 -7.47 7.18 -29.27
C THR A 93 -8.88 6.66 -29.25
N ASN A 94 -9.72 7.12 -30.19
CA ASN A 94 -11.01 6.49 -30.40
C ASN A 94 -10.81 5.17 -31.14
N LYS A 95 -11.17 4.06 -30.50
CA LYS A 95 -11.16 2.71 -31.11
C LYS A 95 -12.51 2.30 -31.68
N SER A 96 -13.55 3.10 -31.48
CA SER A 96 -14.87 2.86 -32.06
C SER A 96 -14.87 3.20 -33.55
N VAL A 97 -15.75 2.52 -34.29
CA VAL A 97 -16.05 2.85 -35.71
C VAL A 97 -16.87 4.13 -35.86
N VAL A 98 -17.48 4.60 -34.77
CA VAL A 98 -18.32 5.80 -34.74
C VAL A 98 -17.86 6.74 -33.63
N GLY A 99 -18.20 8.02 -33.78
CA GLY A 99 -17.86 9.07 -32.84
C GLY A 99 -16.53 9.77 -33.14
N THR A 100 -16.47 11.05 -32.80
CA THR A 100 -15.31 11.92 -32.99
C THR A 100 -14.90 12.49 -31.64
N LEU A 101 -13.60 12.58 -31.41
CA LEU A 101 -13.02 13.20 -30.21
C LEU A 101 -12.87 14.71 -30.40
N TYR A 102 -13.13 15.45 -29.33
CA TYR A 102 -13.04 16.91 -29.28
C TYR A 102 -12.37 17.34 -27.98
N ALA A 103 -11.60 18.42 -28.02
CA ALA A 103 -11.17 19.11 -26.80
C ALA A 103 -12.40 19.61 -26.01
N ALA A 104 -12.20 19.96 -24.73
CA ALA A 104 -13.24 20.59 -23.91
C ALA A 104 -13.81 21.88 -24.54
N SER A 105 -13.08 22.53 -25.44
CA SER A 105 -13.55 23.67 -26.24
C SER A 105 -14.46 23.29 -27.42
N THR A 106 -14.83 22.01 -27.57
CA THR A 106 -15.61 21.44 -28.70
C THR A 106 -14.91 21.51 -30.07
N THR A 107 -13.59 21.72 -30.08
CA THR A 107 -12.76 21.65 -31.28
C THR A 107 -12.23 20.22 -31.47
N PRO A 108 -12.24 19.64 -32.69
CA PRO A 108 -11.67 18.30 -32.90
C PRO A 108 -10.24 18.20 -32.36
N ALA A 109 -9.99 17.21 -31.51
CA ALA A 109 -8.70 16.99 -30.89
C ALA A 109 -8.55 15.53 -30.45
N THR A 110 -7.32 15.06 -30.33
CA THR A 110 -6.99 13.73 -29.81
C THR A 110 -6.11 13.80 -28.58
N THR A 111 -5.88 14.99 -28.03
CA THR A 111 -4.99 15.22 -26.89
C THR A 111 -5.62 16.20 -25.91
N ALA A 112 -5.37 16.02 -24.63
CA ALA A 112 -5.70 17.01 -23.60
C ALA A 112 -4.58 17.09 -22.56
N VAL A 113 -4.38 18.28 -22.01
CA VAL A 113 -3.40 18.54 -20.95
C VAL A 113 -4.06 18.33 -19.60
N THR A 114 -3.37 17.65 -18.68
CA THR A 114 -3.86 17.45 -17.31
C THR A 114 -3.90 18.76 -16.53
N ASP A 115 -5.00 19.02 -15.83
CA ASP A 115 -5.18 20.17 -14.96
C ASP A 115 -4.41 20.05 -13.62
N GLY A 116 -4.64 21.00 -12.70
CA GLY A 116 -4.02 21.00 -11.37
C GLY A 116 -4.36 19.78 -10.48
N LYS A 117 -5.34 18.96 -10.87
CA LYS A 117 -5.73 17.70 -10.21
C LYS A 117 -5.26 16.48 -10.99
N GLY A 118 -4.42 16.67 -12.00
CA GLY A 118 -3.91 15.60 -12.86
C GLY A 118 -4.98 15.06 -13.82
N VAL A 119 -6.04 15.81 -14.12
CA VAL A 119 -7.15 15.33 -14.96
C VAL A 119 -7.07 15.97 -16.35
N ALA A 120 -6.96 15.15 -17.38
CA ALA A 120 -7.14 15.57 -18.78
C ALA A 120 -8.57 15.24 -19.22
N THR A 121 -9.29 16.23 -19.75
CA THR A 121 -10.69 16.08 -20.19
C THR A 121 -10.78 16.18 -21.71
N ILE A 122 -11.44 15.20 -22.32
CA ILE A 122 -11.79 15.19 -23.75
C ILE A 122 -13.28 14.87 -23.90
N LEU A 123 -13.90 15.32 -24.98
CA LEU A 123 -15.29 15.02 -25.30
C LEU A 123 -15.35 13.99 -26.42
N ILE A 124 -16.36 13.15 -26.41
CA ILE A 124 -16.71 12.28 -27.54
C ILE A 124 -18.16 12.52 -27.96
N ARG A 125 -18.40 12.61 -29.27
CA ARG A 125 -19.74 12.80 -29.85
C ARG A 125 -19.90 11.99 -31.12
N SER A 126 -21.06 11.36 -31.28
CA SER A 126 -21.44 10.64 -32.51
C SER A 126 -22.79 11.13 -33.03
N THR A 127 -22.96 11.15 -34.35
CA THR A 127 -24.25 11.38 -35.01
C THR A 127 -24.95 10.08 -35.40
N THR A 128 -24.33 8.93 -35.11
CA THR A 128 -24.94 7.60 -35.33
C THR A 128 -25.86 7.23 -34.17
N GLN A 129 -27.03 6.68 -34.49
CA GLN A 129 -27.97 6.21 -33.47
C GLN A 129 -27.42 4.98 -32.73
N GLY A 130 -27.61 4.94 -31.41
CA GLY A 130 -27.17 3.81 -30.56
C GLY A 130 -25.69 3.88 -30.13
N PHE A 131 -25.15 5.09 -30.04
CA PHE A 131 -23.80 5.38 -29.57
C PHE A 131 -23.70 5.43 -28.04
#